data_AF-Q9X4N8-F1
#
_entry.id   AF-Q9X4N8-F1
#
_cell.length_a   1.000
_cell.length_b   1.000
_cell.length_c   1.000
_cell.angle_alpha   90.00
_cell.angle_beta   90.00
_cell.angle_gamma   90.00
#
_symmetry.space_group_name_H-M   'P 1'
#
loop_
_entity.id
_entity.type
_entity.pdbx_description
1 polymer ?
#
loop_
_entity_poly.entity_id
_entity_poly.type
_entity_poly.pdbx_seq_one_letter_code
_entity_poly.pdbx_strand_id
1 'polypeptide(L)'
;MHIQWTGSLRGLLAALVALFLLGCEEAADTGKTAEAPAEVGVIVARPAPIGITSELPGRLEAYRQAEARARVAGIVTRRLYEEGQAVRAGTVLFQID
;
A
#
# COMPACT_ATOMS: atom_id res chain seq x y z
N MET A 1 54.27 -69.36 33.05
CA MET A 1 53.64 -68.81 31.84
C MET A 1 52.13 -68.78 32.02
N HIS A 2 51.60 -67.83 32.79
CA HIS A 2 50.16 -67.61 32.89
C HIS A 2 49.87 -66.11 33.06
N ILE A 3 49.66 -65.48 31.91
CA ILE A 3 48.54 -64.58 31.64
C ILE A 3 48.52 -63.29 32.48
N GLN A 4 49.33 -62.31 32.04
CA GLN A 4 49.20 -60.89 32.39
C GLN A 4 47.95 -60.22 31.76
N TRP A 5 46.99 -61.01 31.29
CA TRP A 5 45.86 -60.58 30.44
C TRP A 5 44.65 -60.09 31.25
N THR A 6 44.54 -60.46 32.53
CA THR A 6 43.43 -60.05 33.41
C THR A 6 43.59 -58.62 33.94
N GLY A 7 44.84 -58.14 34.05
CA GLY A 7 45.15 -56.77 34.47
C GLY A 7 44.88 -55.75 33.36
N SER A 8 45.31 -56.07 32.13
CA SER A 8 45.06 -55.21 30.95
C SER A 8 43.57 -55.08 30.64
N LEU A 9 42.80 -56.17 30.78
CA LEU A 9 41.35 -56.15 30.54
C LEU A 9 40.58 -55.30 31.56
N ARG A 10 40.99 -55.30 32.84
CA ARG A 10 40.42 -54.42 33.87
C ARG A 10 40.80 -52.95 33.65
N GLY A 11 42.03 -52.69 33.21
CA GLY A 11 42.48 -51.35 32.83
C GLY A 11 41.71 -50.79 31.63
N LEU A 12 41.48 -51.61 30.60
CA LEU A 12 40.71 -51.25 29.42
C LEU A 12 39.24 -50.98 29.78
N LEU A 13 38.64 -51.81 30.64
CA LEU A 13 37.26 -51.63 31.10
C LEU A 13 37.10 -50.35 31.93
N ALA A 14 38.06 -50.06 32.82
CA ALA A 14 38.07 -48.82 33.60
C ALA A 14 38.25 -47.58 32.73
N ALA A 15 39.10 -47.65 31.71
CA ALA A 15 39.28 -46.57 30.74
C ALA A 15 38.02 -46.34 29.88
N LEU A 16 37.34 -47.41 29.47
CA LEU A 16 36.07 -47.33 28.74
C LEU A 16 34.95 -46.71 29.59
N VAL A 17 34.87 -47.08 30.88
CA VAL A 17 33.91 -46.48 31.82
C VAL A 17 34.25 -45.01 32.06
N ALA A 18 35.53 -44.65 32.21
CA ALA A 18 35.96 -43.26 32.32
C ALA A 18 35.63 -42.44 31.06
N LEU A 19 35.75 -43.04 29.87
CA LEU A 19 35.37 -42.41 28.61
C LEU A 19 33.85 -42.19 28.49
N PHE A 20 33.05 -43.12 29.01
CA PHE A 20 31.59 -42.96 29.12
C PHE A 20 31.19 -41.88 30.14
N LEU A 21 31.95 -41.71 31.22
CA LEU A 21 31.73 -40.66 32.23
C LEU A 21 32.05 -39.25 31.69
N LEU A 22 33.02 -39.09 30.79
CA LEU A 22 33.32 -37.82 30.10
C LEU A 22 32.22 -37.38 29.11
N GLY A 23 31.36 -38.29 28.65
CA GLY A 23 30.18 -37.99 27.83
C GLY A 23 28.91 -37.72 28.64
N CYS A 24 28.95 -37.96 29.96
CA CYS A 24 27.88 -37.60 30.88
C CYS A 24 28.07 -36.15 31.32
N GLU A 25 28.11 -35.26 30.33
CA GLU A 25 27.76 -33.87 30.58
C GLU A 25 26.23 -33.90 30.70
N GLU A 26 25.73 -33.81 31.94
CA GLU A 26 24.41 -33.22 32.15
C GLU A 26 24.48 -31.93 31.32
N ALA A 27 23.72 -31.87 30.22
CA ALA A 27 23.60 -30.64 29.46
C ALA A 27 23.27 -29.62 30.52
N ALA A 28 24.25 -28.77 30.83
CA ALA A 28 24.07 -27.77 31.85
C ALA A 28 22.85 -27.03 31.35
N ASP A 29 21.72 -27.21 32.06
CA ASP A 29 20.61 -26.30 31.97
C ASP A 29 21.25 -25.01 32.48
N THR A 30 21.87 -24.32 31.54
CA THR A 30 22.32 -22.94 31.63
C THR A 30 21.01 -22.21 31.74
N GLY A 31 20.46 -22.33 32.96
CA GLY A 31 19.03 -22.35 33.19
C GLY A 31 18.47 -21.16 32.49
N LYS A 32 17.68 -21.42 31.43
CA LYS A 32 17.22 -20.44 30.43
C LYS A 32 17.57 -19.04 30.91
N THR A 33 18.76 -18.52 30.54
CA THR A 33 19.05 -17.12 30.83
C THR A 33 17.83 -16.41 30.33
N ALA A 34 17.06 -15.80 31.23
CA ALA A 34 15.78 -15.21 30.89
C ALA A 34 16.12 -14.18 29.83
N GLU A 35 15.87 -14.53 28.57
CA GLU A 35 16.23 -13.71 27.43
C GLU A 35 15.50 -12.41 27.68
N ALA A 36 16.26 -11.35 27.93
CA ALA A 36 15.68 -10.07 28.27
C ALA A 36 14.66 -9.76 27.17
N PRO A 37 13.41 -9.42 27.52
CA PRO A 37 12.36 -9.27 26.53
C PRO A 37 12.85 -8.28 25.48
N ALA A 38 12.74 -8.67 24.21
CA ALA A 38 13.22 -7.87 23.10
C ALA A 38 12.59 -6.47 23.19
N GLU A 39 13.45 -5.44 23.14
CA GLU A 39 12.97 -4.06 23.15
C GLU A 39 12.14 -3.78 21.90
N VAL A 40 10.98 -3.15 22.08
CA VAL A 40 10.05 -2.80 21.00
C VAL A 40 9.75 -1.31 21.00
N GLY A 41 9.67 -0.73 19.80
CA GLY A 41 9.12 0.61 19.61
C GLY A 41 7.60 0.57 19.70
N VAL A 42 7.01 1.43 20.52
CA VAL A 42 5.55 1.56 20.65
C VAL A 42 5.09 2.91 20.11
N ILE A 43 4.06 2.89 19.28
CA ILE A 43 3.36 4.09 18.82
C ILE A 43 1.88 3.91 19.15
N VAL A 44 1.28 4.90 19.82
CA VAL A 44 -0.14 4.88 20.20
C VAL A 44 -0.98 5.48 19.09
N ALA A 45 -1.78 4.66 18.41
CA ALA A 45 -2.74 5.12 17.43
C ALA A 45 -3.87 5.93 18.10
N ARG A 46 -4.27 7.04 17.47
CA ARG A 46 -5.44 7.82 17.88
C ARG A 46 -6.48 7.82 16.76
N PRO A 47 -7.76 7.57 17.05
CA PRO A 47 -8.81 7.71 16.05
C PRO A 47 -8.87 9.15 15.55
N ALA A 48 -8.88 9.31 14.23
CA ALA A 48 -9.11 10.59 13.58
C ALA A 48 -10.02 10.38 12.37
N PRO A 49 -10.95 11.31 12.08
CA PRO A 49 -11.73 11.25 10.86
C PRO A 49 -10.79 11.46 9.67
N ILE A 50 -10.90 10.57 8.67
CA ILE A 50 -10.21 10.72 7.39
C ILE A 50 -11.24 10.82 6.28
N GLY A 51 -11.07 11.81 5.39
CA GLY A 51 -11.90 11.95 4.21
C GLY A 51 -11.37 11.07 3.08
N ILE A 52 -12.23 10.27 2.47
CA ILE A 52 -11.93 9.60 1.21
C ILE A 52 -12.44 10.50 0.09
N THR A 53 -11.54 11.07 -0.70
CA THR A 53 -11.87 11.93 -1.83
C THR A 53 -11.59 11.23 -3.15
N SER A 54 -12.37 11.56 -4.17
CA SER A 54 -12.15 11.13 -5.55
C SER A 54 -12.20 12.35 -6.45
N GLU A 55 -11.21 12.49 -7.33
CA GLU A 55 -11.17 13.55 -8.33
C GLU A 55 -11.85 13.06 -9.61
N LEU A 56 -12.90 13.75 -10.01
CA LEU A 56 -13.71 13.40 -11.16
C LEU A 56 -13.66 14.57 -12.16
N PRO A 57 -13.23 14.34 -13.41
CA PRO A 57 -13.28 15.38 -14.42
C PRO A 57 -14.73 15.70 -14.80
N GLY A 58 -14.99 16.98 -15.09
CA GLY A 58 -16.30 17.44 -15.52
C GLY A 58 -16.18 18.66 -16.43
N ARG A 59 -17.18 18.84 -17.29
CA ARG A 59 -17.34 20.03 -18.13
C ARG A 59 -18.70 20.64 -17.85
N LEU A 60 -18.76 21.97 -17.80
CA LEU A 60 -20.01 22.70 -17.72
C LEU A 60 -20.62 22.85 -19.11
N GLU A 61 -21.92 22.62 -19.21
CA GLU A 61 -22.70 22.81 -20.43
C GLU A 61 -23.81 23.82 -20.18
N ALA A 62 -24.23 24.51 -21.24
CA ALA A 62 -25.31 25.48 -21.14
C ALA A 62 -26.63 24.78 -20.78
N TYR A 63 -27.38 25.34 -19.82
CA TYR A 63 -28.71 24.82 -19.48
C TYR A 63 -29.66 24.84 -20.68
N ARG A 64 -29.51 25.83 -21.57
CA ARG A 64 -30.18 25.92 -22.86
C ARG A 64 -29.19 26.47 -23.88
N GLN A 65 -29.13 25.83 -25.03
CA GLN A 65 -28.35 26.26 -26.18
C GLN A 65 -29.25 26.36 -27.39
N ALA A 66 -29.11 27.44 -28.15
CA ALA A 66 -29.83 27.65 -29.39
C ALA A 66 -28.85 28.09 -30.47
N GLU A 67 -28.84 27.37 -31.59
CA GLU A 67 -28.08 27.74 -32.77
C GLU A 67 -28.98 28.56 -33.70
N ALA A 68 -28.55 29.77 -34.03
CA ALA A 68 -29.22 30.58 -35.03
C ALA A 68 -28.91 30.00 -36.43
N ARG A 69 -29.91 29.40 -37.07
CA ARG A 69 -29.82 28.87 -38.44
C ARG A 69 -30.72 29.67 -39.36
N ALA A 70 -30.23 29.97 -40.57
CA ALA A 70 -31.03 30.62 -41.59
C ALA A 70 -32.18 29.70 -42.02
N ARG A 71 -33.39 30.26 -42.15
CA ARG A 71 -34.58 29.53 -42.60
C ARG A 71 -34.79 29.61 -44.11
N VAL A 72 -34.13 30.57 -44.76
CA VAL A 72 -34.24 30.86 -46.19
C VAL A 72 -32.83 31.01 -46.77
N ALA A 73 -32.71 30.81 -48.08
CA ALA A 73 -31.49 31.13 -48.81
C ALA A 73 -31.39 32.64 -49.05
N GLY A 74 -30.17 33.17 -49.10
CA GLY A 74 -29.91 34.58 -49.36
C GLY A 74 -28.52 35.01 -48.88
N ILE A 75 -28.20 36.29 -49.05
CA ILE A 75 -26.94 36.92 -48.63
C ILE A 75 -27.19 37.67 -47.33
N VAL A 76 -26.34 37.46 -46.32
CA VAL A 76 -26.38 38.25 -45.08
C VAL A 76 -25.91 39.67 -45.40
N THR A 77 -26.82 40.63 -45.34
CA THR A 77 -26.51 42.03 -45.66
C THR A 77 -26.13 42.84 -44.42
N ARG A 78 -26.66 42.49 -43.25
CA ARG A 78 -26.33 43.17 -41.98
C ARG A 78 -26.47 42.27 -40.75
N ARG A 79 -25.56 42.48 -39.79
CA ARG A 79 -25.69 42.01 -38.40
C ARG A 79 -26.31 43.10 -37.53
N LEU A 80 -27.36 42.78 -36.79
CA LEU A 80 -28.18 43.73 -36.02
C LEU A 80 -27.98 43.59 -34.50
N TYR A 81 -26.87 42.99 -34.07
CA TYR A 81 -26.50 42.84 -32.66
C TYR A 81 -24.99 42.99 -32.47
N GLU A 82 -24.58 43.24 -31.23
CA GLU A 82 -23.18 43.25 -30.82
C GLU A 82 -22.77 41.91 -30.19
N GLU A 83 -21.52 41.48 -30.40
CA GLU A 83 -21.04 40.22 -29.85
C GLU A 83 -21.05 40.22 -28.31
N GLY A 84 -21.51 39.12 -27.72
CA GLY A 84 -21.68 39.00 -26.27
C GLY A 84 -22.92 39.71 -25.70
N GLN A 85 -23.69 40.42 -26.52
CA GLN A 85 -24.92 41.09 -26.10
C GLN A 85 -26.00 40.06 -25.71
N ALA A 86 -26.70 40.33 -24.59
CA ALA A 86 -27.92 39.60 -24.25
C ALA A 86 -29.05 39.94 -25.25
N VAL A 87 -29.77 38.92 -25.71
CA VAL A 87 -30.89 39.06 -26.64
C VAL A 87 -32.15 38.43 -26.04
N ARG A 88 -33.33 38.94 -26.43
CA ARG A 88 -34.62 38.37 -26.03
C ARG A 88 -35.20 37.54 -27.16
N ALA A 89 -36.19 36.71 -26.85
CA ALA A 89 -36.94 36.00 -27.88
C ALA A 89 -37.55 37.01 -28.87
N GLY A 90 -37.41 36.73 -30.17
CA GLY A 90 -37.91 37.59 -31.24
C GLY A 90 -37.01 38.77 -31.62
N THR A 91 -35.87 39.00 -30.94
CA THR A 91 -34.90 40.01 -31.39
C THR A 91 -34.36 39.64 -32.77
N VAL A 92 -34.40 40.60 -33.71
CA VAL A 92 -33.85 40.42 -35.06
C VAL A 92 -32.32 40.43 -34.98
N LEU A 93 -31.69 39.37 -35.46
CA LEU A 93 -30.23 39.21 -35.38
C LEU A 93 -29.52 39.51 -36.71
N PHE A 94 -30.14 39.15 -37.83
CA PHE A 94 -29.56 39.28 -39.17
C PHE A 94 -30.60 39.75 -40.17
N GLN A 95 -30.16 40.52 -41.16
CA GLN A 95 -30.90 40.81 -42.39
C GLN A 95 -30.35 39.95 -43.52
N ILE A 96 -31.24 39.28 -44.25
CA ILE A 96 -30.92 38.34 -45.33
C ILE A 96 -31.77 38.73 -46.55
N ASP A 97 -31.11 38.92 -47.69
CA ASP A 97 -31.73 39.27 -48.98
C ASP A 97 -31.55 38.15 -50.03
#